data_AF-A0A2G9YF52-F1
#
_entry.id   AF-A0A2G9YF52-F1
#
_cell.length_a   1.000
_cell.length_b   1.000
_cell.length_c   1.000
_cell.angle_alpha   90.00
_cell.angle_beta   90.00
_cell.angle_gamma   90.00
#
_symmetry.space_group_name_H-M   'P 1'
#
loop_
_entity.id
_entity.type
_entity.pdbx_description
1 polymer ?
#
loop_
_entity_poly.entity_id
_entity_poly.type
_entity_poly.pdbx_seq_one_letter_code
_entity_poly.pdbx_strand_id
1 'polypeptide(L)'
;MVARSDGQHYGELAVYCFPKQKLIFGPGQIVNRINQDAEISRQISLWDQRGSRVNLGNLLVIPIEESLLYVQPLYLRAEGGKIPELKRVIVAYENHVAMEKTLEIALERIFGKEPPEVSSKEVEISEEVGARFIEPKEEEENLAGRAKEYFDRALQAQRDGNWALYGEQLRKLGEV
;
A
#
# COMPACT_ATOMS: atom_id res chain seq x y z
N MET A 1 0.42 26.12 6.56
CA MET A 1 -0.55 26.76 7.48
C MET A 1 -1.88 26.09 7.25
N VAL A 2 -2.57 25.70 8.32
CA VAL A 2 -3.88 25.05 8.27
C VAL A 2 -4.85 25.83 9.16
N ALA A 3 -6.13 25.78 8.82
CA ALA A 3 -7.20 26.32 9.66
C ALA A 3 -7.97 25.15 10.28
N ARG A 4 -8.22 25.24 11.58
CA ARG A 4 -8.97 24.24 12.34
C ARG A 4 -10.46 24.37 12.05
N SER A 5 -11.13 23.22 11.96
CA SER A 5 -12.57 23.11 11.74
C SER A 5 -13.28 22.35 12.88
N ASP A 6 -12.59 22.09 13.99
CA ASP A 6 -13.06 21.27 15.10
C ASP A 6 -13.63 22.11 16.26
N GLY A 7 -14.95 22.19 16.33
CA GLY A 7 -15.71 22.66 17.50
C GLY A 7 -15.20 23.97 18.09
N GLN A 8 -14.69 23.90 19.33
CA GLN A 8 -14.23 25.06 20.09
C GLN A 8 -13.04 25.78 19.46
N HIS A 9 -12.29 25.09 18.59
CA HIS A 9 -11.09 25.61 17.93
C HIS A 9 -11.34 26.05 16.49
N TYR A 10 -12.60 26.14 16.07
CA TYR A 10 -12.96 26.53 14.71
C TYR A 10 -12.39 27.90 14.33
N GLY A 11 -11.68 27.95 13.21
CA GLY A 11 -11.05 29.17 12.68
C GLY A 11 -9.66 29.48 13.23
N GLU A 12 -9.15 28.71 14.21
CA GLU A 12 -7.77 28.85 14.66
C GLU A 12 -6.79 28.45 13.56
N LEU A 13 -5.74 29.26 13.37
CA LEU A 13 -4.68 28.97 12.43
C LEU A 13 -3.53 28.24 13.15
N ALA A 14 -3.07 27.15 12.55
CA ALA A 14 -1.90 26.41 13.00
C ALA A 14 -0.84 26.34 11.89
N VAL A 15 0.43 26.45 12.29
CA VAL A 15 1.56 26.22 11.40
C VAL A 15 2.14 24.86 11.72
N TYR A 16 2.01 23.93 10.78
CA TYR A 16 2.60 22.59 10.88
C TYR A 16 4.04 22.63 10.38
N CYS A 17 4.97 22.23 11.25
CA CYS A 17 6.38 22.10 10.94
C CYS A 17 6.73 20.62 10.94
N PHE A 18 7.16 20.10 9.80
CA PHE A 18 7.46 18.69 9.65
C PHE A 18 8.91 18.37 10.02
N PRO A 19 9.18 17.17 10.57
CA PRO A 19 10.54 16.73 10.86
C PRO A 19 11.35 16.59 9.56
N LYS A 20 12.64 16.95 9.60
CA LYS A 20 13.52 16.90 8.42
C LYS A 20 13.89 15.47 8.01
N GLN A 21 13.71 14.50 8.90
CA GLN A 21 14.06 13.10 8.65
C GLN A 21 12.97 12.33 7.90
N LYS A 22 11.73 12.84 7.83
CA LYS A 22 10.61 12.14 7.18
C LYS A 22 10.33 12.71 5.80
N LEU A 23 10.23 11.84 4.79
CA LEU A 23 9.79 12.23 3.45
C LEU A 23 8.28 12.46 3.48
N ILE A 24 7.86 13.67 3.11
CA ILE A 24 6.44 14.03 3.04
C ILE A 24 6.12 14.42 1.61
N PHE A 25 5.25 13.64 0.99
CA PHE A 25 4.77 13.91 -0.36
C PHE A 25 3.90 15.16 -0.36
N GLY A 26 4.03 16.00 -1.39
CA GLY A 26 3.12 17.12 -1.60
C GLY A 26 1.83 16.72 -2.32
N PRO A 27 0.79 17.58 -2.33
CA PRO A 27 -0.51 17.28 -2.93
C PRO A 27 -0.43 16.82 -4.40
N GLY A 28 0.35 17.51 -5.23
CA GLY A 28 0.52 17.13 -6.64
C GLY A 28 1.19 15.77 -6.84
N GLN A 29 2.12 15.39 -5.94
CA GLN A 29 2.77 14.08 -5.99
C GLN A 29 1.78 12.96 -5.65
N ILE A 30 0.91 13.19 -4.68
CA ILE A 30 -0.15 12.24 -4.33
C ILE A 30 -1.18 12.09 -5.44
N VAL A 31 -1.62 13.20 -6.07
CA VAL A 31 -2.52 13.13 -7.23
C VAL A 31 -1.90 12.29 -8.35
N ASN A 32 -0.61 12.50 -8.66
CA ASN A 32 0.08 11.71 -9.67
C ASN A 32 0.14 10.23 -9.29
N ARG A 33 0.42 9.91 -8.02
CA ARG A 33 0.45 8.52 -7.53
C ARG A 33 -0.92 7.85 -7.62
N ILE A 34 -1.99 8.54 -7.25
CA ILE A 34 -3.37 8.05 -7.41
C ILE A 34 -3.68 7.72 -8.87
N ASN A 35 -3.27 8.60 -9.81
CA ASN A 35 -3.48 8.38 -11.24
C ASN A 35 -2.57 7.28 -11.83
N GLN A 36 -1.46 6.95 -11.17
CA GLN A 36 -0.55 5.88 -11.58
C GLN A 36 -0.96 4.51 -11.03
N ASP A 37 -1.81 4.46 -10.01
CA ASP A 37 -2.33 3.21 -9.47
C ASP A 37 -3.18 2.48 -10.52
N ALA A 38 -2.76 1.26 -10.87
CA ALA A 38 -3.36 0.49 -11.95
C ALA A 38 -4.83 0.14 -11.68
N GLU A 39 -5.19 -0.19 -10.43
CA GLU A 39 -6.55 -0.57 -10.05
C GLU A 39 -7.49 0.63 -10.06
N ILE A 40 -7.02 1.78 -9.55
CA ILE A 40 -7.77 3.03 -9.59
C ILE A 40 -7.98 3.49 -11.04
N SER A 41 -6.92 3.54 -11.83
CA SER A 41 -6.98 3.97 -13.23
C SER A 41 -7.85 3.07 -14.09
N ARG A 42 -7.81 1.75 -13.87
CA ARG A 42 -8.73 0.81 -14.52
C ARG A 42 -10.18 1.09 -14.15
N GLN A 43 -10.49 1.31 -12.88
CA GLN A 43 -11.86 1.59 -12.43
C GLN A 43 -12.37 2.93 -12.94
N ILE A 44 -11.57 3.99 -12.88
CA ILE A 44 -11.93 5.31 -13.44
C ILE A 44 -12.22 5.15 -14.93
N SER A 45 -11.33 4.51 -15.68
CA SER A 45 -11.48 4.30 -17.12
C SER A 45 -12.73 3.50 -17.47
N LEU A 46 -13.22 2.60 -16.61
CA LEU A 46 -14.46 1.83 -16.82
C LEU A 46 -15.72 2.66 -16.52
N TRP A 47 -15.65 3.54 -15.52
CA TRP A 47 -16.77 4.40 -15.13
C TRP A 47 -16.90 5.67 -15.98
N ASP A 48 -15.80 6.10 -16.58
CA ASP A 48 -15.73 7.22 -17.52
C ASP A 48 -16.04 6.75 -18.96
N GLN A 49 -17.11 5.99 -19.11
CA GLN A 49 -17.57 5.45 -20.39
C GLN A 49 -19.10 5.52 -20.51
N ARG A 50 -19.58 5.34 -21.75
CA ARG A 50 -20.99 5.03 -22.08
C ARG A 50 -22.00 5.95 -21.38
N GLY A 51 -21.84 7.27 -21.53
CA GLY A 51 -22.80 8.24 -20.99
C GLY A 51 -22.65 8.51 -19.50
N SER A 52 -21.52 8.14 -18.90
CA SER A 52 -21.14 8.49 -17.53
C SER A 52 -19.83 9.25 -17.53
N ARG A 53 -19.69 10.22 -16.62
CA ARG A 53 -18.44 10.94 -16.37
C ARG A 53 -17.99 10.80 -14.94
N VAL A 54 -16.70 10.52 -14.77
CA VAL A 54 -16.03 10.52 -13.46
C VAL A 54 -15.52 11.92 -13.16
N ASN A 55 -15.84 12.42 -11.97
CA ASN A 55 -15.31 13.67 -11.46
C ASN A 55 -14.56 13.38 -10.15
N LEU A 56 -13.25 13.56 -10.16
CA LEU A 56 -12.46 13.60 -8.94
C LEU A 56 -12.72 14.93 -8.22
N GLY A 57 -13.09 14.86 -6.94
CA GLY A 57 -13.28 16.03 -6.11
C GLY A 57 -11.97 16.63 -5.62
N ASN A 58 -12.11 17.65 -4.76
CA ASN A 58 -10.96 18.32 -4.16
C ASN A 58 -10.17 17.34 -3.27
N LEU A 59 -8.85 17.37 -3.39
CA LEU A 59 -7.95 16.65 -2.50
C LEU A 59 -7.90 17.38 -1.15
N LEU A 60 -8.39 16.72 -0.11
CA LEU A 60 -8.30 17.17 1.27
C LEU A 60 -6.97 16.70 1.86
N VAL A 61 -6.20 17.66 2.40
CA VAL A 61 -4.91 17.40 3.05
C VAL A 61 -5.10 17.63 4.54
N ILE A 62 -5.09 16.54 5.30
CA ILE A 62 -5.42 16.54 6.72
C ILE A 62 -4.13 16.23 7.50
N PRO A 63 -3.55 17.20 8.22
CA PRO A 63 -2.41 16.94 9.07
C PRO A 63 -2.81 16.12 10.29
N ILE A 64 -2.03 15.08 10.59
CA ILE A 64 -2.17 14.23 11.78
C ILE A 64 -0.78 14.07 12.40
N GLU A 65 -0.58 14.67 13.57
CA GLU A 65 0.67 14.69 14.35
C GLU A 65 1.90 15.17 13.57
N GLU A 66 2.68 14.27 12.98
CA GLU A 66 3.87 14.58 12.17
C GLU A 66 3.72 14.08 10.72
N SER A 67 2.48 13.82 10.30
CA SER A 67 2.13 13.20 9.03
C SER A 67 0.97 13.89 8.32
N LEU A 68 0.74 13.52 7.06
CA LEU A 68 -0.35 14.03 6.24
C LEU A 68 -1.19 12.86 5.74
N LEU A 69 -2.50 12.95 5.96
CA LEU A 69 -3.51 12.09 5.38
C LEU A 69 -4.16 12.80 4.20
N TYR A 70 -4.28 12.09 3.09
CA TYR A 70 -4.84 12.60 1.85
C TYR A 70 -6.16 11.91 1.56
N VAL A 71 -7.22 12.69 1.36
CA VAL A 71 -8.56 12.15 1.07
C VAL A 71 -9.13 12.83 -0.16
N GLN A 72 -9.46 12.04 -1.18
CA GLN A 72 -10.06 12.52 -2.42
C GLN A 72 -11.36 11.77 -2.73
N PRO A 73 -12.51 12.46 -2.73
CA PRO A 73 -13.78 11.84 -3.13
C PRO A 73 -13.84 11.67 -4.65
N LEU A 74 -14.47 10.58 -5.10
CA LEU A 74 -14.75 10.30 -6.51
C LEU A 74 -16.26 10.30 -6.73
N TYR A 75 -16.70 11.19 -7.60
CA TYR A 75 -18.10 11.35 -7.97
C TYR A 75 -18.36 10.79 -9.37
N LEU A 76 -19.58 10.28 -9.56
CA LEU A 76 -20.06 9.81 -10.85
C LEU A 76 -21.30 10.60 -11.24
N ARG A 77 -21.38 11.02 -12.50
CA ARG A 77 -22.55 11.69 -13.07
C ARG A 77 -22.92 11.10 -14.42
N ALA A 78 -24.20 11.05 -14.73
CA ALA A 78 -24.66 10.72 -16.08
C ALA A 78 -24.49 11.92 -17.04
N GLU A 79 -24.27 11.66 -18.31
CA GLU A 79 -24.37 12.66 -19.38
C GLU A 79 -25.81 13.18 -19.46
N GLY A 80 -25.96 14.52 -19.47
CA GLY A 80 -27.27 15.17 -19.49
C GLY A 80 -27.71 15.87 -18.19
N GLY A 81 -26.85 15.97 -17.18
CA GLY A 81 -27.05 16.94 -16.08
C GLY A 81 -27.64 16.39 -14.78
N LYS A 82 -27.42 15.11 -14.46
CA LYS A 82 -27.74 14.59 -13.13
C LYS A 82 -26.75 15.08 -12.07
N ILE A 83 -27.21 15.24 -10.83
CA ILE A 83 -26.39 15.58 -9.66
C ILE A 83 -25.30 14.51 -9.50
N PRO A 84 -24.02 14.88 -9.32
CA PRO A 84 -22.95 13.92 -9.09
C PRO A 84 -23.16 13.14 -7.78
N GLU A 85 -23.02 11.83 -7.84
CA GLU A 85 -23.12 10.94 -6.68
C GLU A 85 -21.73 10.51 -6.22
N LEU A 86 -21.47 10.53 -4.92
CA LEU A 86 -20.25 9.98 -4.35
C LEU A 86 -20.25 8.45 -4.56
N LYS A 87 -19.26 7.93 -5.27
CA LYS A 87 -19.12 6.48 -5.51
C LYS A 87 -17.96 5.85 -4.77
N ARG A 88 -16.85 6.56 -4.62
CA ARG A 88 -15.66 6.09 -3.91
C ARG A 88 -15.00 7.21 -3.12
N VAL A 89 -14.20 6.80 -2.15
CA VAL A 89 -13.26 7.65 -1.43
C VAL A 89 -11.87 7.06 -1.64
N ILE A 90 -10.97 7.87 -2.14
CA ILE A 90 -9.56 7.54 -2.28
C ILE A 90 -8.85 8.11 -1.06
N VAL A 91 -8.11 7.28 -0.35
CA VAL A 91 -7.27 7.67 0.78
C VAL A 91 -5.83 7.32 0.45
N ALA A 92 -4.92 8.25 0.72
CA ALA A 92 -3.50 8.01 0.59
C ALA A 92 -2.76 8.42 1.87
N TYR A 93 -1.81 7.58 2.27
CA TYR A 93 -0.90 7.80 3.38
C TYR A 93 0.48 7.26 3.00
N GLU A 94 1.48 8.14 2.98
CA GLU A 94 2.83 7.81 2.52
C GLU A 94 2.84 7.18 1.12
N ASN A 95 3.21 5.90 1.01
CA ASN A 95 3.25 5.15 -0.24
C ASN A 95 1.98 4.33 -0.50
N HIS A 96 1.05 4.28 0.45
CA HIS A 96 -0.15 3.48 0.35
C HIS A 96 -1.30 4.32 -0.20
N VAL A 97 -2.02 3.75 -1.17
CA VAL A 97 -3.23 4.34 -1.75
C VAL A 97 -4.32 3.27 -1.73
N ALA A 98 -5.51 3.65 -1.27
CA ALA A 98 -6.68 2.78 -1.21
C ALA A 98 -7.88 3.53 -1.77
N MET A 99 -8.66 2.86 -2.62
CA MET A 99 -9.92 3.41 -3.12
C MET A 99 -11.07 2.48 -2.76
N GLU A 100 -11.94 2.96 -1.88
CA GLU A 100 -13.03 2.15 -1.31
C GLU A 100 -14.36 2.87 -1.33
N LYS A 101 -15.43 2.14 -0.98
CA LYS A 101 -16.80 2.68 -0.98
C LYS A 101 -17.01 3.74 0.11
N THR A 102 -16.35 3.58 1.25
CA THR A 102 -16.46 4.47 2.41
C THR A 102 -15.08 4.87 2.90
N LEU A 103 -15.01 6.00 3.59
CA LEU A 103 -13.77 6.46 4.22
C LEU A 103 -13.27 5.44 5.26
N GLU A 104 -14.17 4.85 6.04
CA GLU A 104 -13.85 3.85 7.05
C GLU A 104 -13.13 2.64 6.46
N ILE A 105 -13.67 2.03 5.39
CA ILE A 105 -13.03 0.88 4.73
C ILE A 105 -11.69 1.29 4.09
N ALA A 106 -11.61 2.50 3.53
CA ALA A 106 -10.34 3.00 2.97
C ALA A 106 -9.27 3.15 4.06
N LEU A 107 -9.63 3.68 5.24
CA LEU A 107 -8.74 3.80 6.39
C LEU A 107 -8.34 2.43 6.94
N GLU A 108 -9.27 1.49 7.06
CA GLU A 108 -8.97 0.11 7.42
C GLU A 108 -8.04 -0.55 6.42
N ARG A 109 -8.14 -0.26 5.13
CA ARG A 109 -7.23 -0.81 4.13
C ARG A 109 -5.82 -0.23 4.21
N ILE A 110 -5.68 1.00 4.68
CA ILE A 110 -4.38 1.70 4.83
C ILE A 110 -3.72 1.38 6.17
N PHE A 111 -4.50 1.29 7.26
CA PHE A 111 -3.99 1.17 8.63
C PHE A 111 -4.38 -0.14 9.33
N GLY A 112 -5.33 -0.87 8.77
CA GLY A 112 -5.71 -2.19 9.26
C GLY A 112 -4.62 -3.19 8.93
N LYS A 113 -4.28 -4.01 9.93
CA LYS A 113 -3.20 -5.01 9.96
C LYS A 113 -2.89 -5.60 8.58
N GLU A 114 -1.64 -5.41 8.15
CA GLU A 114 -0.99 -5.88 6.92
C GLU A 114 -1.63 -7.13 6.29
N PRO A 115 -2.16 -7.02 5.07
CA PRO A 115 -2.01 -8.09 4.09
C PRO A 115 -0.50 -8.21 3.77
N PRO A 116 0.04 -9.43 3.61
CA PRO A 116 1.46 -9.62 3.31
C PRO A 116 1.84 -8.85 2.05
N GLU A 117 3.02 -8.21 2.08
CA GLU A 117 3.65 -7.55 0.95
C GLU A 117 3.55 -8.44 -0.29
N VAL A 118 2.67 -8.07 -1.22
CA VAL A 118 2.80 -8.52 -2.61
C VAL A 118 3.99 -7.77 -3.18
N SER A 119 5.16 -8.39 -3.03
CA SER A 119 6.32 -8.16 -3.89
C SER A 119 5.80 -8.16 -5.34
N SER A 120 5.69 -6.96 -5.91
CA SER A 120 5.49 -6.78 -7.34
C SER A 120 6.75 -7.30 -8.01
N LYS A 121 6.76 -8.59 -8.34
CA LYS A 121 7.60 -9.10 -9.41
C LYS A 121 7.15 -8.38 -10.68
N GLU A 122 7.91 -7.37 -11.06
CA GLU A 122 7.89 -6.80 -12.39
C GLU A 122 8.05 -7.94 -13.38
N VAL A 123 7.02 -8.15 -14.19
CA VAL A 123 7.08 -9.02 -15.36
C VAL A 123 7.78 -8.21 -16.44
N GLU A 124 9.10 -8.33 -16.51
CA GLU A 124 9.85 -7.90 -17.70
C GLU A 124 9.68 -8.95 -18.80
N ILE A 125 9.12 -8.49 -19.92
CA ILE A 125 8.98 -9.24 -21.16
C ILE A 125 10.37 -9.36 -21.79
N SER A 126 10.77 -10.61 -22.00
CA SER A 126 12.03 -11.01 -22.64
C SER A 126 12.19 -10.44 -24.05
N GLU A 127 13.34 -9.84 -24.34
CA GLU A 127 13.96 -9.86 -25.68
C GLU A 127 15.48 -9.99 -25.53
N GLU A 128 16.06 -10.82 -26.39
CA GLU A 128 17.39 -11.41 -26.32
C GLU A 128 18.54 -10.39 -26.31
N VAL A 129 19.64 -10.72 -25.63
CA VAL A 129 21.00 -10.93 -26.18
C VAL A 129 22.03 -10.71 -25.07
N GLY A 130 22.86 -11.74 -24.84
CA GLY A 130 24.15 -11.59 -24.18
C GLY A 130 24.26 -12.34 -22.86
N ALA A 131 24.56 -13.63 -22.94
CA ALA A 131 25.14 -14.39 -21.84
C ALA A 131 26.41 -13.69 -21.34
N ARG A 132 26.27 -12.86 -20.31
CA ARG A 132 27.33 -12.50 -19.38
C ARG A 132 27.13 -13.34 -18.14
N PHE A 133 28.12 -14.19 -17.91
CA PHE A 133 28.33 -14.96 -16.70
C PHE A 133 28.12 -14.09 -15.46
N ILE A 134 27.18 -14.50 -14.60
CA ILE A 134 27.17 -14.15 -13.19
C ILE A 134 27.17 -15.49 -12.47
N GLU A 135 28.31 -15.85 -11.90
CA GLU A 135 28.44 -16.99 -11.00
C GLU A 135 27.48 -16.80 -9.81
N PRO A 136 26.68 -17.81 -9.42
CA PRO A 136 25.94 -17.73 -8.18
C PRO A 136 26.92 -17.69 -7.01
N LYS A 137 26.76 -16.70 -6.13
CA LYS A 137 27.43 -16.69 -4.81
C LYS A 137 27.01 -17.97 -4.07
N GLU A 138 27.93 -18.91 -3.93
CA GLU A 138 27.77 -20.21 -3.26
C GLU A 138 27.29 -20.13 -1.79
N GLU A 139 27.19 -18.94 -1.21
CA GLU A 139 26.76 -18.72 0.17
C GLU A 139 25.23 -18.71 0.33
N GLU A 140 24.46 -18.16 -0.63
CA GLU A 140 22.99 -18.05 -0.50
C GLU A 140 22.28 -19.38 -0.81
N GLU A 141 22.81 -20.19 -1.73
CA GLU A 141 22.27 -21.53 -2.04
C GLU A 141 22.44 -22.50 -0.85
N ASN A 142 23.53 -22.35 -0.09
CA ASN A 142 23.78 -23.16 1.11
C ASN A 142 22.87 -22.78 2.29
N LEU A 143 22.54 -21.51 2.46
CA LEU A 143 21.64 -21.05 3.54
C LEU A 143 20.20 -21.51 3.28
N ALA A 144 19.71 -21.37 2.05
CA ALA A 144 18.39 -21.84 1.68
C ALA A 144 18.24 -23.37 1.83
N GLY A 145 19.28 -24.14 1.48
CA GLY A 145 19.31 -25.58 1.68
C GLY A 145 19.26 -25.98 3.17
N ARG A 146 20.05 -25.31 4.01
CA ARG A 146 20.07 -25.56 5.47
C ARG A 146 18.77 -25.18 6.15
N ALA A 147 18.17 -24.05 5.77
CA ALA A 147 16.88 -23.62 6.29
C ALA A 147 15.78 -24.65 5.98
N LYS A 148 15.76 -25.17 4.74
CA LYS A 148 14.81 -26.22 4.36
C LYS A 148 15.01 -27.51 5.16
N GLU A 149 16.25 -27.93 5.37
CA GLU A 149 16.54 -29.15 6.13
C GLU A 149 16.11 -29.04 7.61
N TYR A 150 16.34 -27.90 8.25
CA TYR A 150 15.87 -27.66 9.63
C TYR A 150 14.34 -27.64 9.71
N PHE A 151 13.68 -27.05 8.71
CA PHE A 151 12.22 -27.00 8.64
C PHE A 151 11.60 -28.39 8.46
N ASP A 152 12.14 -29.22 7.56
CA ASP A 152 11.66 -30.58 7.31
C ASP A 152 11.83 -31.47 8.56
N ARG A 153 12.96 -31.35 9.28
CA ARG A 153 13.21 -32.05 10.54
C ARG A 153 12.27 -31.58 11.66
N ALA A 154 11.94 -30.29 11.70
CA ALA A 154 10.96 -29.77 12.64
C ALA A 154 9.55 -30.36 12.37
N LEU A 155 9.11 -30.39 11.11
CA LEU A 155 7.83 -31.00 10.73
C LEU A 155 7.75 -32.49 11.09
N GLN A 156 8.84 -33.23 10.92
CA GLN A 156 8.89 -34.63 11.30
C GLN A 156 8.83 -34.82 12.83
N ALA A 157 9.58 -34.02 13.58
CA ALA A 157 9.52 -34.01 15.05
C ALA A 157 8.12 -33.66 15.59
N GLN A 158 7.39 -32.76 14.90
CA GLN A 158 6.00 -32.44 15.21
C GLN A 158 5.06 -33.64 14.98
N ARG A 159 5.25 -34.37 13.87
CA ARG A 159 4.47 -35.59 13.58
C ARG A 159 4.75 -36.71 14.58
N ASP A 160 5.99 -36.81 15.05
CA ASP A 160 6.42 -37.81 16.03
C ASP A 160 6.13 -37.40 17.48
N GLY A 161 5.51 -36.23 17.70
CA GLY A 161 5.13 -35.72 19.03
C GLY A 161 6.33 -35.30 19.90
N ASN A 162 7.52 -35.14 19.31
CA ASN A 162 8.75 -34.77 20.01
C ASN A 162 8.95 -33.26 20.02
N TRP A 163 8.28 -32.59 20.95
CA TRP A 163 8.27 -31.13 21.09
C TRP A 163 9.62 -30.51 21.48
N ALA A 164 10.46 -31.27 22.19
CA ALA A 164 11.80 -30.80 22.57
C ALA A 164 12.70 -30.67 21.32
N LEU A 165 12.70 -31.69 20.46
CA LEU A 165 13.45 -31.69 19.21
C LEU A 165 12.93 -30.63 18.24
N TYR A 166 11.59 -30.48 18.15
CA TYR A 166 10.95 -29.43 17.35
C TYR A 166 11.44 -28.03 17.72
N GLY A 167 11.42 -27.68 19.02
CA GLY A 167 11.85 -26.36 19.48
C GLY A 167 13.34 -26.09 19.23
N GLU A 168 14.17 -27.12 19.23
CA GLU A 168 15.60 -27.01 18.92
C GLU A 168 15.84 -26.74 17.42
N GLN A 169 15.13 -27.46 16.53
CA GLN A 169 15.26 -27.24 15.09
C GLN A 169 14.72 -25.86 14.66
N LEU A 170 13.63 -25.40 15.29
CA LEU A 170 13.09 -24.06 15.02
C LEU A 170 14.05 -22.95 15.42
N ARG A 171 14.79 -23.13 16.52
CA ARG A 171 15.82 -22.19 16.96
C ARG A 171 17.00 -22.15 15.99
N LYS A 172 17.45 -23.32 15.52
CA LYS A 172 18.49 -23.45 14.49
C LYS A 172 18.08 -22.83 13.16
N LEU A 173 16.81 -22.91 12.79
CA LEU A 173 16.26 -22.21 11.63
C LEU A 173 16.33 -20.67 11.78
N GLY A 174 16.11 -20.13 12.98
CA GLY A 174 16.19 -18.69 13.22
C GLY A 174 17.62 -18.14 13.34
N GLU A 175 18.63 -19.02 13.41
CA GLU A 175 20.05 -18.66 13.42
C GLU A 175 20.71 -18.71 12.03
N VAL A 176 19.99 -19.23 11.03
CA VAL A 176 20.39 -19.28 9.61
C VAL A 176 19.75 -18.11 8.87
#